data_AF-A0A7H4PEN2-F1
#
_entry.id   AF-A0A7H4PEN2-F1
#
_cell.length_a   1.000
_cell.length_b   1.000
_cell.length_c   1.000
_cell.angle_alpha   90.00
_cell.angle_beta   90.00
_cell.angle_gamma   90.00
#
_symmetry.space_group_name_H-M   'P 1'
#
loop_
_entity.id
_entity.type
_entity.pdbx_description
1 polymer ?
#
loop_
_entity_poly.entity_id
_entity_poly.type
_entity_poly.pdbx_seq_one_letter_code
_entity_poly.pdbx_strand_id
1 'polypeptide(L)' 'MLSGRLTRIVVRVSLEPVTEELHGDYVNDKNFKRRFQCWLNRLWEEKDRQLTEIMQQAEK' A
#
# COMPACT_ATOMS: atom_id res chain seq x y z
N MET A 1 16.57 4.28 -25.18
CA MET A 1 17.44 4.03 -24.01
C MET A 1 17.19 5.13 -22.98
N LEU A 2 16.87 4.77 -21.74
CA LEU A 2 16.69 5.71 -20.62
C LEU A 2 18.03 6.39 -20.29
N SER A 3 18.33 7.46 -21.02
CA SER A 3 19.56 8.23 -20.89
C SER A 3 19.56 9.02 -19.57
N GLY A 4 20.20 8.45 -18.53
CA GLY A 4 20.87 9.19 -17.45
C GLY A 4 20.04 10.03 -16.47
N ARG A 5 18.71 10.12 -16.59
CA ARG A 5 17.87 10.97 -15.72
C ARG A 5 17.27 10.25 -14.49
N LEU A 6 17.63 9.00 -14.25
CA LEU A 6 17.17 8.29 -13.05
C LEU A 6 18.13 8.59 -11.89
N THR A 7 17.83 9.66 -11.14
CA THR A 7 18.71 10.18 -10.08
C THR A 7 18.49 9.52 -8.72
N ARG A 8 17.33 8.92 -8.49
CA ARG A 8 16.98 8.29 -7.21
C ARG A 8 15.94 7.18 -7.40
N ILE A 9 16.19 6.02 -6.79
CA ILE A 9 15.23 4.91 -6.69
C ILE A 9 15.01 4.64 -5.20
N VAL A 10 13.74 4.60 -4.77
CA VAL A 10 13.38 4.26 -3.39
C VAL A 10 12.53 3.01 -3.42
N VAL A 11 13.01 1.94 -2.78
CA VAL A 11 12.28 0.67 -2.65
C VAL A 11 11.95 0.48 -1.17
N ARG A 12 10.66 0.34 -0.86
CA ARG A 12 10.17 -0.02 0.48
C ARG A 12 9.30 -1.26 0.40
N VAL A 13 9.70 -2.30 1.11
CA VAL A 13 8.95 -3.55 1.23
C VAL A 13 8.41 -3.64 2.66
N SER A 14 7.12 -3.94 2.78
CA SER A 14 6.46 -4.19 4.07
C SER A 14 5.86 -5.58 3.99
N LEU A 15 6.18 -6.41 4.97
CA LEU A 15 5.57 -7.73 5.13
C LEU A 15 4.43 -7.59 6.13
N GLU A 16 3.21 -7.80 5.67
CA GLU A 16 2.03 -7.81 6.54
C GLU A 16 1.56 -9.26 6.67
N PRO A 17 1.37 -9.78 7.90
CA PRO A 17 0.81 -11.11 8.10
C PRO A 17 -0.63 -11.15 7.58
N VAL A 18 -0.98 -12.23 6.88
CA VAL A 18 -2.38 -12.50 6.54
C VAL A 18 -3.07 -12.96 7.82
N THR A 19 -3.71 -12.02 8.52
CA THR A 19 -4.47 -12.32 9.74
C THR A 19 -5.73 -13.11 9.39
N GLU A 20 -6.24 -13.89 10.34
CA GLU A 20 -7.47 -14.69 10.17
C GLU A 20 -8.69 -13.83 9.78
N GLU A 21 -8.66 -12.53 10.09
CA GLU A 21 -9.69 -11.56 9.69
C GLU A 21 -9.76 -11.35 8.16
N LEU A 22 -8.70 -11.70 7.44
CA LEU A 22 -8.59 -11.71 5.98
C LEU A 22 -8.88 -13.09 5.37
N HIS A 23 -9.18 -14.09 6.20
CA HIS A 23 -9.66 -15.40 5.78
C HIS A 23 -11.19 -15.41 5.75
N GLY A 24 -11.76 -15.37 4.55
CA GLY A 24 -13.19 -15.42 4.35
C GLY A 24 -13.59 -15.34 2.89
N ASP A 25 -14.88 -15.48 2.63
CA ASP A 25 -15.42 -15.47 1.27
C ASP A 25 -15.63 -14.03 0.79
N TYR A 26 -14.65 -13.51 0.06
CA TYR A 26 -14.71 -12.17 -0.53
C TYR A 26 -15.91 -11.96 -1.47
N VAL A 27 -16.40 -13.02 -2.11
CA VAL A 27 -17.43 -12.95 -3.15
C VAL A 27 -18.82 -13.07 -2.53
N ASN A 28 -19.02 -14.02 -1.62
CA ASN A 28 -20.34 -14.34 -1.09
C ASN A 28 -20.64 -13.68 0.28
N ASP A 29 -19.64 -13.25 1.05
CA ASP A 29 -19.85 -12.58 2.33
C ASP A 29 -19.65 -11.05 2.21
N LYS A 30 -20.78 -10.32 2.22
CA LYS A 30 -20.81 -8.85 2.16
C LYS A 30 -20.16 -8.20 3.37
N ASN A 31 -20.30 -8.78 4.56
CA ASN A 31 -19.72 -8.23 5.78
C ASN A 31 -18.19 -8.40 5.77
N PHE A 32 -17.72 -9.57 5.34
CA PHE A 32 -16.30 -9.82 5.12
C PHE A 32 -15.72 -8.88 4.06
N LYS A 33 -16.38 -8.75 2.90
CA LYS A 33 -15.98 -7.80 1.85
C LYS A 33 -15.80 -6.39 2.38
N ARG A 34 -16.74 -5.90 3.21
CA ARG A 34 -16.63 -4.56 3.82
C ARG A 34 -15.43 -4.45 4.75
N ARG A 35 -15.21 -5.42 5.63
CA ARG A 35 -14.03 -5.43 6.54
C ARG A 35 -12.72 -5.44 5.75
N PHE A 36 -12.63 -6.31 4.74
CA PHE A 36 -11.47 -6.39 3.84
C PHE A 36 -11.22 -5.07 3.12
N GLN A 37 -12.26 -4.45 2.57
CA GLN A 37 -12.16 -3.15 1.90
C GLN A 37 -11.70 -2.04 2.85
N CYS A 38 -12.22 -2.01 4.09
CA CYS A 38 -11.76 -1.06 5.10
C CYS A 38 -10.29 -1.27 5.47
N TRP A 39 -9.85 -2.52 5.64
CA TRP A 39 -8.45 -2.85 5.89
C TRP A 39 -7.55 -2.44 4.72
N LEU A 40 -7.95 -2.77 3.49
CA LEU A 40 -7.22 -2.44 2.28
C LEU A 40 -7.06 -0.93 2.11
N ASN A 41 -8.13 -0.16 2.34
CA ASN A 41 -8.10 1.30 2.24
C ASN A 41 -7.12 1.92 3.26
N ARG A 42 -7.08 1.40 4.49
CA ARG A 42 -6.10 1.85 5.49
C ARG A 42 -4.66 1.56 5.06
N LEU A 43 -4.43 0.39 4.45
CA LEU A 43 -3.11 0.04 3.92
C LEU A 43 -2.69 0.99 2.81
N TRP A 44 -3.61 1.36 1.91
CA TRP A 44 -3.36 2.36 0.86
C TRP A 44 -3.07 3.74 1.44
N GLU A 45 -3.87 4.22 2.39
CA GLU A 45 -3.69 5.53 3.02
C GLU A 45 -2.31 5.67 3.68
N GLU A 46 -1.84 4.61 4.36
CA GLU A 46 -0.50 4.57 4.93
C GLU A 46 0.60 4.64 3.85
N LYS A 47 0.43 3.89 2.75
CA LYS A 47 1.38 3.90 1.62
C LYS A 47 1.42 5.28 0.94
N ASP A 48 0.27 5.91 0.76
CA ASP A 48 0.16 7.25 0.16
C ASP A 48 0.85 8.30 1.03
N ARG A 49 0.69 8.23 2.36
CA ARG A 49 1.43 9.08 3.29
C ARG A 49 2.94 8.90 3.14
N GLN A 50 3.42 7.66 3.12
CA GLN A 50 4.84 7.36 2.95
C GLN A 50 5.38 7.84 1.60
N LEU A 51 4.62 7.69 0.52
CA LEU A 51 4.98 8.20 -0.80
C LEU A 51 5.08 9.73 -0.79
N THR A 52 4.10 10.40 -0.17
CA THR A 52 4.09 11.86 -0.03
C THR A 52 5.33 12.36 0.72
N GLU A 53 5.71 11.71 1.82
CA GLU A 53 6.93 12.04 2.57
C GLU A 53 8.20 11.85 1.73
N ILE A 54 8.29 10.73 0.99
CA ILE A 54 9.43 10.45 0.10
C ILE A 54 9.54 11.51 -1.01
N MET A 55 8.41 11.92 -1.58
CA MET A 55 8.36 12.96 -2.60
C MET A 55 8.80 14.31 -2.04
N GLN A 56 8.29 14.72 -0.87
CA GLN A 56 8.72 15.96 -0.20
C GLN A 56 10.22 15.96 0.13
N GLN A 57 10.80 14.80 0.49
CA GLN A 57 12.24 14.66 0.73
C GLN A 57 13.08 14.60 -0.55
N ALA A 58 12.47 14.43 -1.72
CA ALA A 58 13.16 14.48 -3.01
C ALA A 58 13.17 15.90 -3.61
N GLU A 59 12.24 16.76 -3.18
CA GLU A 59 12.15 18.16 -3.59
C GLU A 59 13.04 19.11 -2.75
N LYS A 60 13.50 18.67 -1.58
CA LYS A 60 14.54 19.34 -0.79
C LYS A 60 15.94 18.97 -1.27
#